data_AF-A0A542ZD13-F1
#
_entry.id   AF-A0A542ZD13-F1
#
_cell.length_a   1.000
_cell.length_b   1.000
_cell.length_c   1.000
_cell.angle_alpha   90.00
_cell.angle_beta   90.00
_cell.angle_gamma   90.00
#
_symmetry.space_group_name_H-M   'P 1'
#
loop_
_entity.id
_entity.type
_entity.pdbx_description
1 polymer ?
#
loop_
_entity_poly.entity_id
_entity_poly.type
_entity_poly.pdbx_seq_one_letter_code
_entity_poly.pdbx_strand_id
1 'polypeptide(L)'
;MAQTEYERSDAAKDAEQAGEVSRVNELIGLITTDVKQLVADEVALAKAELIPSGKHAGIGSGMFAGAGYFALNGLSLWFIAGALGIGRLFGAPTGWASLGFVVMGLLVLLVAGVLALIGKSQMDKVKGPEKAISNGKAVIEEAKLAITRANTRQQTMALEVKSMDHPDLHNPGNLG
;
A
#
# COMPACT_ATOMS: atom_id res chain seq x y z
N MET A 1 55.06 13.65 39.37
CA MET A 1 53.84 13.07 39.99
C MET A 1 52.56 13.69 39.43
N ALA A 2 52.50 15.00 39.13
CA ALA A 2 51.29 15.64 38.57
C ALA A 2 50.94 15.26 37.11
N GLN A 3 51.93 15.00 36.23
CA GLN A 3 51.65 14.65 34.82
C GLN A 3 50.97 13.29 34.64
N THR A 4 51.36 12.31 35.44
CA THR A 4 50.78 10.97 35.47
C THR A 4 49.33 10.94 35.96
N GLU A 5 48.90 11.94 36.73
CA GLU A 5 47.53 12.07 37.24
C GLU A 5 46.62 12.77 36.22
N TYR A 6 47.20 13.68 35.42
CA TYR A 6 46.54 14.33 34.28
C TYR A 6 46.28 13.34 33.13
N GLU A 7 47.29 12.55 32.72
CA GLU A 7 47.11 11.52 31.68
C GLU A 7 46.10 10.43 32.10
N ARG A 8 46.05 10.09 33.38
CA ARG A 8 45.09 9.11 33.92
C ARG A 8 43.66 9.68 33.99
N SER A 9 43.51 10.98 34.25
CA SER A 9 42.22 11.68 34.21
C SER A 9 41.66 11.76 32.78
N ASP A 10 42.49 12.10 31.80
CA ASP A 10 42.05 12.20 30.41
C ASP A 10 41.68 10.83 29.83
N ALA A 11 42.49 9.80 30.10
CA ALA A 11 42.16 8.43 29.71
C ALA A 11 40.86 7.89 30.35
N ALA A 12 40.51 8.33 31.56
CA ALA A 12 39.26 7.96 32.22
C ALA A 12 38.04 8.66 31.59
N LYS A 13 38.17 9.93 31.22
CA LYS A 13 37.12 10.69 30.52
C LYS A 13 36.87 10.15 29.11
N ASP A 14 37.93 9.79 28.40
CA ASP A 14 37.83 9.19 27.06
C ASP A 14 37.15 7.82 27.11
N ALA A 15 37.41 7.01 28.15
CA ALA A 15 36.76 5.73 28.37
C ALA A 15 35.27 5.88 28.74
N GLU A 16 34.91 6.91 29.52
CA GLU A 16 33.52 7.23 29.86
C GLU A 16 32.73 7.72 28.65
N GLN A 17 33.31 8.62 27.84
CA GLN A 17 32.73 9.09 26.58
C GLN A 17 32.57 7.95 25.57
N ALA A 18 33.58 7.07 25.45
CA ALA A 18 33.48 5.89 24.59
C ALA A 18 32.34 4.95 25.03
N GLY A 19 32.16 4.76 26.35
CA GLY A 19 31.06 3.98 26.90
C GLY A 19 29.68 4.62 26.68
N GLU A 20 29.58 5.95 26.71
CA GLU A 20 28.34 6.68 26.43
C GLU A 20 27.95 6.60 24.95
N VAL A 21 28.91 6.81 24.04
CA VAL A 21 28.71 6.65 22.59
C VAL A 21 28.32 5.21 22.25
N SER A 22 28.92 4.22 22.91
CA SER A 22 28.57 2.81 22.73
C SER A 22 27.12 2.51 23.14
N ARG A 23 26.66 3.05 24.28
CA ARG A 23 25.26 2.90 24.74
C ARG A 23 24.25 3.58 23.81
N VAL A 24 24.58 4.77 23.29
CA VAL A 24 23.74 5.45 22.29
C VAL A 24 23.64 4.63 21.00
N ASN A 25 24.76 4.07 20.54
CA ASN A 25 24.78 3.19 19.36
C ASN A 25 23.96 1.90 19.58
N GLU A 26 23.97 1.35 20.78
CA GLU A 26 23.17 0.18 21.14
C GLU A 26 21.66 0.50 21.14
N LEU A 27 21.25 1.63 21.72
CA LEU A 27 19.86 2.09 21.68
C LEU A 27 19.37 2.38 20.26
N ILE A 28 20.19 3.04 19.44
CA ILE A 28 19.89 3.27 18.03
C ILE A 28 19.76 1.93 17.28
N GLY A 29 20.62 0.96 17.60
CA GLY A 29 20.55 -0.40 17.06
C GLY A 29 19.24 -1.11 17.41
N LEU A 30 18.79 -1.00 18.66
CA LEU A 30 17.52 -1.56 19.13
C LEU A 30 16.31 -0.91 18.42
N ILE A 31 16.24 0.43 18.39
CA ILE A 31 15.16 1.16 17.71
C ILE A 31 15.12 0.81 16.22
N THR A 32 16.29 0.73 15.57
CA THR A 32 16.38 0.34 14.15
C THR A 32 15.85 -1.06 13.92
N THR A 33 16.11 -1.99 14.85
CA THR A 33 15.63 -3.36 14.79
C THR A 33 14.11 -3.42 14.94
N ASP A 34 13.56 -2.69 15.92
CA ASP A 34 12.11 -2.63 16.16
C ASP A 34 11.37 -2.03 14.95
N VAL A 35 11.89 -0.96 14.36
CA VAL A 35 11.31 -0.35 13.15
C VAL A 35 11.36 -1.31 11.97
N LYS A 36 12.46 -2.04 11.78
CA LYS A 36 12.56 -3.07 10.73
C LYS A 36 11.53 -4.17 10.91
N GLN A 37 11.31 -4.60 12.15
CA GLN A 37 10.31 -5.61 12.47
C GLN A 37 8.89 -5.11 12.21
N LEU A 38 8.58 -3.87 12.60
CA LEU A 38 7.30 -3.23 12.31
C LEU A 38 7.01 -3.16 10.81
N VAL A 39 8.00 -2.75 10.01
CA VAL A 39 7.88 -2.70 8.55
C VAL A 39 7.67 -4.09 7.97
N ALA A 40 8.40 -5.10 8.49
CA ALA A 40 8.22 -6.48 8.05
C ALA A 40 6.82 -7.01 8.36
N ASP A 41 6.26 -6.66 9.53
CA ASP A 41 4.92 -7.04 9.95
C ASP A 41 3.85 -6.37 9.07
N GLU A 42 4.00 -5.10 8.73
CA GLU A 42 3.07 -4.40 7.84
C GLU A 42 3.11 -4.96 6.41
N VAL A 43 4.30 -5.35 5.94
CA VAL A 43 4.46 -6.06 4.65
C VAL A 43 3.82 -7.44 4.72
N ALA A 44 3.97 -8.17 5.82
CA ALA A 44 3.33 -9.46 6.02
C ALA A 44 1.79 -9.32 6.05
N LEU A 45 1.27 -8.27 6.69
CA LEU A 45 -0.16 -7.95 6.71
C LEU A 45 -0.66 -7.59 5.32
N ALA A 46 0.06 -6.73 4.58
CA ALA A 46 -0.26 -6.40 3.21
C ALA A 46 -0.31 -7.65 2.33
N LYS A 47 0.66 -8.57 2.48
CA LYS A 47 0.64 -9.86 1.78
C LYS A 47 -0.57 -10.71 2.19
N ALA A 48 -0.92 -10.76 3.47
CA ALA A 48 -2.06 -11.51 3.96
C ALA A 48 -3.40 -11.00 3.38
N GLU A 49 -3.52 -9.70 3.11
CA GLU A 49 -4.71 -9.12 2.44
C GLU A 49 -4.66 -9.28 0.92
N LEU A 50 -3.48 -9.12 0.32
CA LEU A 50 -3.29 -9.19 -1.13
C LEU A 50 -3.36 -10.60 -1.70
N ILE A 51 -2.90 -11.63 -0.99
CA ILE A 51 -2.95 -13.03 -1.48
C ILE A 51 -4.40 -13.48 -1.79
N PRO A 52 -5.36 -13.41 -0.85
CA PRO A 52 -6.74 -13.82 -1.12
C PRO A 52 -7.39 -12.92 -2.18
N SER A 53 -7.12 -11.60 -2.15
CA SER A 53 -7.59 -10.66 -3.16
C SER A 53 -7.06 -10.99 -4.56
N GLY A 54 -5.76 -11.30 -4.66
CA GLY A 54 -5.09 -11.73 -5.88
C GLY A 54 -5.64 -13.04 -6.44
N LYS A 55 -6.07 -13.96 -5.58
CA LYS A 55 -6.77 -15.19 -6.01
C LYS A 55 -8.12 -14.85 -6.66
N HIS A 56 -8.90 -13.96 -6.07
CA HIS A 56 -10.16 -13.49 -6.68
C HIS A 56 -9.91 -12.76 -8.00
N ALA A 57 -8.85 -11.96 -8.07
CA ALA A 57 -8.43 -11.27 -9.28
C ALA A 57 -8.04 -12.27 -10.38
N GLY A 58 -7.26 -13.30 -10.05
CA GLY A 58 -6.87 -14.35 -10.99
C GLY A 58 -8.06 -15.18 -11.50
N ILE A 59 -8.99 -15.56 -10.61
CA ILE A 59 -10.18 -16.32 -11.01
C ILE A 59 -11.10 -15.45 -11.88
N GLY A 60 -11.38 -14.22 -11.46
CA GLY A 60 -12.26 -13.33 -12.22
C GLY A 60 -11.70 -12.99 -13.60
N SER A 61 -10.39 -12.74 -13.72
CA SER A 61 -9.76 -12.45 -15.01
C SER A 61 -9.78 -13.67 -15.93
N GLY A 62 -9.57 -14.87 -15.38
CA GLY A 62 -9.73 -16.13 -16.11
C GLY A 62 -11.16 -16.34 -16.62
N MET A 63 -12.17 -16.08 -15.77
CA MET A 63 -13.57 -16.16 -16.18
C MET A 63 -13.93 -15.14 -17.27
N PHE A 64 -13.42 -13.91 -17.20
CA PHE A 64 -13.62 -12.91 -18.24
C PHE A 64 -12.92 -13.27 -19.56
N ALA A 65 -11.71 -13.82 -19.50
CA ALA A 65 -11.02 -14.32 -20.68
C ALA A 65 -11.81 -15.46 -21.34
N GLY A 66 -12.30 -16.40 -20.55
CA GLY A 66 -13.20 -17.47 -21.01
C GLY A 66 -14.49 -16.92 -21.62
N ALA A 67 -15.14 -15.97 -20.95
CA ALA A 67 -16.34 -15.32 -21.46
C ALA A 67 -16.08 -14.64 -22.82
N GLY A 68 -14.98 -13.89 -22.94
CA GLY A 68 -14.60 -13.25 -24.21
C GLY A 68 -14.36 -14.27 -25.32
N TYR A 69 -13.66 -15.37 -25.04
CA TYR A 69 -13.44 -16.44 -26.00
C TYR A 69 -14.76 -17.07 -26.50
N PHE A 70 -15.67 -17.41 -25.60
CA PHE A 70 -16.99 -17.94 -25.98
C PHE A 70 -17.82 -16.89 -26.72
N ALA A 71 -17.79 -15.62 -26.31
CA ALA A 71 -18.53 -14.55 -26.97
C ALA A 71 -18.07 -14.37 -28.43
N LEU A 72 -16.76 -14.39 -28.68
CA LEU A 72 -16.19 -14.34 -30.03
C LEU A 72 -16.64 -15.54 -30.87
N ASN A 73 -16.61 -16.76 -30.32
CA ASN A 73 -17.08 -17.95 -31.03
C ASN A 73 -18.59 -17.91 -31.32
N GLY A 74 -19.40 -17.44 -30.37
CA GLY A 74 -20.85 -17.26 -30.55
C GLY A 74 -21.15 -16.27 -31.68
N LEU A 75 -20.39 -15.17 -31.74
CA LEU A 75 -20.51 -14.19 -32.82
C LEU A 75 -20.07 -14.78 -34.17
N SER A 76 -18.99 -15.57 -34.22
CA SER A 76 -18.57 -16.28 -35.43
C SER A 76 -19.67 -17.22 -35.96
N LEU A 77 -20.37 -17.94 -35.07
CA LEU A 77 -21.51 -18.78 -35.44
C LEU A 77 -22.66 -17.96 -36.05
N TRP A 78 -22.91 -16.75 -35.55
CA TRP A 78 -23.90 -15.84 -36.15
C TRP A 78 -23.48 -15.27 -37.50
N PHE A 79 -22.19 -15.00 -37.72
CA PHE A 79 -21.69 -14.65 -39.06
C PHE A 79 -21.91 -15.80 -40.05
N ILE A 80 -21.64 -17.05 -39.65
CA ILE A 80 -21.91 -18.24 -40.46
C ILE A 80 -23.42 -18.37 -40.72
N ALA A 81 -24.26 -18.20 -39.69
CA ALA A 81 -25.70 -18.22 -39.83
C ALA A 81 -26.21 -17.18 -40.83
N GLY A 82 -25.66 -15.97 -40.78
CA GLY A 82 -25.95 -14.87 -41.69
C GLY A 82 -25.52 -15.18 -43.12
N ALA A 83 -24.31 -15.73 -43.32
CA ALA A 83 -23.83 -16.16 -44.62
C ALA A 83 -24.74 -17.24 -45.24
N LEU A 84 -25.15 -18.23 -44.45
CA LEU A 84 -26.09 -19.28 -44.89
C LEU A 84 -27.49 -18.73 -45.19
N GLY A 85 -27.92 -17.71 -44.43
CA GLY A 85 -29.17 -16.98 -44.67
C GLY A 85 -29.14 -16.23 -45.99
N ILE A 86 -28.07 -15.48 -46.25
CA ILE A 86 -27.84 -14.76 -47.51
C ILE A 86 -27.72 -15.75 -48.68
N GLY A 87 -27.02 -16.88 -48.50
CA GLY A 87 -26.88 -17.92 -49.53
C GLY A 87 -28.22 -18.43 -50.06
N ARG A 88 -29.27 -18.41 -49.23
CA ARG A 88 -30.64 -18.77 -49.65
C ARG A 88 -31.19 -17.83 -50.72
N LEU A 89 -30.83 -16.54 -50.70
CA LEU A 89 -31.24 -15.57 -51.72
C LEU A 89 -30.58 -15.90 -53.09
N PHE A 90 -29.44 -16.57 -53.09
CA PHE A 90 -28.73 -17.01 -54.28
C PHE A 90 -29.06 -18.46 -54.69
N GLY A 91 -30.11 -19.05 -54.12
CA GLY A 91 -30.57 -20.40 -54.46
C GLY A 91 -29.75 -21.53 -53.83
N ALA A 92 -28.89 -21.25 -52.85
CA ALA A 92 -28.16 -22.30 -52.13
C ALA A 92 -29.13 -23.16 -51.28
N PRO A 93 -29.02 -24.50 -51.31
CA PRO A 93 -29.89 -25.39 -50.54
C PRO A 93 -29.45 -25.46 -49.06
N THR A 94 -29.58 -24.34 -48.34
CA THR A 94 -29.13 -24.22 -46.93
C THR A 94 -30.14 -24.78 -45.92
N GLY A 95 -31.37 -25.08 -46.34
CA GLY A 95 -32.40 -25.67 -45.50
C GLY A 95 -32.67 -24.89 -44.21
N TRP A 96 -32.62 -25.58 -43.07
CA TRP A 96 -32.74 -25.01 -41.71
C TRP A 96 -31.39 -24.81 -41.02
N ALA A 97 -30.27 -24.98 -41.73
CA ALA A 97 -28.93 -24.91 -41.14
C ALA A 97 -28.67 -23.55 -40.48
N SER A 98 -29.07 -22.44 -41.13
CA SER A 98 -28.93 -21.08 -40.58
C SER A 98 -29.58 -20.96 -39.19
N LEU A 99 -30.79 -21.49 -39.00
CA LEU A 99 -31.48 -21.52 -37.70
C LEU A 99 -30.70 -22.33 -36.65
N GLY A 100 -30.10 -23.45 -37.03
CA GLY A 100 -29.24 -24.25 -36.16
C GLY A 100 -28.03 -23.46 -35.63
N PHE A 101 -27.35 -22.71 -36.51
CA PHE A 101 -26.22 -21.85 -36.12
C PHE A 101 -26.66 -20.67 -35.24
N VAL A 102 -27.86 -20.08 -35.48
CA VAL A 102 -28.40 -19.04 -34.60
C VAL A 102 -28.62 -19.57 -33.18
N VAL A 103 -29.29 -20.72 -33.05
CA VAL A 103 -29.57 -21.35 -31.75
C VAL A 103 -28.26 -21.73 -31.05
N MET A 104 -27.32 -22.34 -31.76
CA MET A 104 -26.03 -22.71 -31.18
C MET A 104 -25.22 -21.47 -30.74
N GLY A 105 -25.19 -20.43 -31.58
CA GLY A 105 -24.56 -19.15 -31.23
C GLY A 105 -25.18 -18.53 -29.97
N LEU A 106 -26.51 -18.60 -29.84
CA LEU A 106 -27.20 -18.15 -28.65
C LEU A 106 -26.81 -18.97 -27.41
N LEU A 107 -26.77 -20.30 -27.50
CA LEU A 107 -26.35 -21.16 -26.39
C LEU A 107 -24.91 -20.85 -25.93
N VAL A 108 -24.00 -20.64 -26.88
CA VAL A 108 -22.61 -20.26 -26.58
C VAL A 108 -22.54 -18.88 -25.93
N LEU A 109 -23.33 -17.92 -26.40
CA LEU A 109 -23.41 -16.59 -25.78
C LEU A 109 -24.02 -16.63 -24.38
N LEU A 110 -24.97 -17.53 -24.11
CA LEU A 110 -25.48 -17.74 -22.76
C LEU A 110 -24.38 -18.25 -21.81
N VAL A 111 -23.56 -19.21 -22.27
CA VAL A 111 -22.38 -19.67 -21.51
C VAL A 111 -21.42 -18.51 -21.25
N ALA A 112 -21.11 -17.70 -22.27
CA ALA A 112 -20.27 -16.52 -22.13
C ALA A 112 -20.83 -15.54 -21.09
N GLY A 113 -22.15 -15.28 -21.14
CA GLY A 113 -22.84 -14.42 -20.18
C GLY A 113 -22.74 -14.94 -18.75
N VAL A 114 -22.94 -16.24 -18.53
CA VAL A 114 -22.79 -16.86 -17.20
C VAL A 114 -21.35 -16.72 -16.68
N LEU A 115 -20.35 -16.99 -17.52
CA LEU A 115 -18.94 -16.81 -17.14
C LEU A 115 -18.63 -15.36 -16.80
N ALA A 116 -19.15 -14.39 -17.57
CA ALA A 116 -18.96 -12.97 -17.30
C ALA A 116 -19.60 -12.55 -15.97
N LEU A 117 -20.78 -13.06 -15.63
CA LEU A 117 -21.45 -12.77 -14.35
C LEU A 117 -20.68 -13.35 -13.16
N ILE A 118 -20.18 -14.58 -13.28
CA ILE A 118 -19.33 -15.20 -12.26
C ILE A 118 -18.02 -14.41 -12.13
N GLY A 119 -17.39 -14.07 -13.25
CA GLY A 119 -16.17 -13.27 -13.30
C GLY A 119 -16.34 -11.91 -12.63
N LYS A 120 -17.47 -11.23 -12.87
CA LYS A 120 -17.84 -9.98 -12.20
C LYS A 120 -17.95 -10.17 -10.68
N SER A 121 -18.68 -11.18 -10.23
CA SER A 121 -18.83 -11.46 -8.79
C SER A 121 -17.48 -11.74 -8.10
N GLN A 122 -16.51 -12.30 -8.83
CA GLN A 122 -15.16 -12.51 -8.32
C GLN A 122 -14.34 -11.21 -8.31
N MET A 123 -14.48 -10.36 -9.33
CA MET A 123 -13.86 -9.03 -9.36
C MET A 123 -14.36 -8.13 -8.24
N ASP A 124 -15.65 -8.19 -7.91
CA ASP A 124 -16.24 -7.41 -6.81
C ASP A 124 -15.63 -7.77 -5.43
N LYS A 125 -14.97 -8.93 -5.31
CA LYS A 125 -14.25 -9.38 -4.10
C LYS A 125 -12.79 -8.95 -4.07
N VAL A 126 -12.26 -8.37 -5.14
CA VAL A 126 -10.89 -7.88 -5.20
C VAL A 126 -10.81 -6.56 -4.42
N LYS A 127 -10.03 -6.56 -3.34
CA LYS A 127 -9.79 -5.40 -2.48
C LYS A 127 -8.30 -5.09 -2.36
N GLY A 128 -7.96 -3.82 -2.21
CA GLY A 128 -6.59 -3.41 -1.87
C GLY A 128 -6.25 -3.73 -0.40
N PRO A 129 -4.98 -3.59 0.00
CA PRO A 129 -4.55 -3.83 1.37
C PRO A 129 -4.88 -2.61 2.25
N GLU A 130 -6.16 -2.46 2.60
CA GLU A 130 -6.70 -1.28 3.31
C GLU A 130 -6.07 -1.09 4.69
N LYS A 131 -5.91 -2.16 5.47
CA LYS A 131 -5.35 -2.05 6.83
C LYS A 131 -3.88 -1.68 6.76
N ALA A 132 -3.14 -2.31 5.84
CA ALA A 132 -1.73 -2.03 5.66
C ALA A 132 -1.45 -0.57 5.29
N ILE A 133 -2.29 -0.01 4.41
CA ILE A 133 -2.20 1.39 4.01
C ILE A 133 -2.60 2.32 5.15
N SER A 134 -3.66 2.00 5.91
CA SER A 134 -4.11 2.81 7.04
C SER A 134 -3.06 2.90 8.15
N ASN A 135 -2.51 1.76 8.56
CA ASN A 135 -1.48 1.70 9.60
C ASN A 135 -0.20 2.42 9.16
N GLY A 136 0.26 2.16 7.93
CA GLY A 136 1.44 2.82 7.37
C GLY A 136 1.29 4.35 7.33
N LYS A 137 0.08 4.86 7.02
CA LYS A 137 -0.23 6.30 7.08
C LYS A 137 -0.16 6.84 8.51
N ALA A 138 -0.76 6.13 9.48
CA ALA A 138 -0.75 6.53 10.88
C ALA A 138 0.69 6.66 11.42
N VAL A 139 1.56 5.69 11.12
CA VAL A 139 2.98 5.73 11.51
C VAL A 139 3.70 6.96 10.95
N ILE A 140 3.47 7.29 9.68
CA ILE A 140 4.08 8.48 9.04
C ILE A 140 3.56 9.78 9.65
N GLU A 141 2.27 9.84 9.95
CA GLU A 141 1.65 11.03 10.54
C GLU A 141 2.17 11.27 11.97
N GLU A 142 2.22 10.22 12.80
CA GLU A 142 2.79 10.29 14.14
C GLU A 142 4.28 10.68 14.12
N ALA A 143 5.06 10.14 13.19
CA ALA A 143 6.47 10.50 13.02
C ALA A 143 6.64 11.99 12.67
N LYS A 144 5.80 12.53 11.77
CA LYS A 144 5.81 13.96 11.44
C LYS A 144 5.44 14.82 12.65
N LEU A 145 4.40 14.44 13.39
CA LEU A 145 3.97 15.13 14.59
C LEU A 145 5.07 15.16 15.67
N ALA A 146 5.78 14.04 15.86
CA ALA A 146 6.89 13.96 16.81
C ALA A 146 8.04 14.92 16.43
N ILE A 147 8.41 14.99 15.14
CA ILE A 147 9.45 15.90 14.64
C ILE A 147 9.02 17.36 14.82
N THR A 148 7.78 17.72 14.47
CA THR A 148 7.28 19.08 14.65
C THR A 148 7.28 19.50 16.12
N ARG A 149 6.82 18.63 17.03
CA ARG A 149 6.82 18.90 18.48
C ARG A 149 8.24 19.08 19.03
N ALA A 150 9.20 18.29 18.56
CA ALA A 150 10.59 18.43 18.96
C ALA A 150 11.15 19.80 18.55
N ASN A 151 10.91 20.23 17.31
CA ASN A 151 11.36 21.53 16.81
C ASN A 151 10.70 22.71 17.55
N THR A 152 9.39 22.65 17.81
CA THR A 152 8.69 23.69 18.58
C THR A 152 9.19 23.78 20.02
N ARG A 153 9.45 22.65 20.69
CA ARG A 153 10.03 22.62 22.04
C ARG A 153 11.42 23.26 22.09
N GLN A 154 12.26 22.98 21.10
CA GLN A 154 13.58 23.60 21.01
C GLN A 154 13.48 25.12 20.83
N GLN A 155 12.53 25.59 20.03
CA GLN A 155 12.29 27.03 19.86
C GLN A 155 11.76 27.69 21.13
N THR A 156 10.81 27.09 21.84
CA THR A 156 10.30 27.65 23.10
C THR A 156 11.37 27.69 24.19
N MET A 157 12.21 26.65 24.30
CA MET A 157 13.31 26.65 25.28
C MET A 157 14.40 27.66 24.92
N ALA A 158 14.70 27.85 23.63
CA ALA A 158 15.64 28.89 23.20
C ALA A 158 15.13 30.31 23.49
N LEU A 159 13.81 30.54 23.39
CA LEU A 159 13.19 31.81 23.77
C LEU A 159 13.17 32.02 25.28
N GLU A 160 12.89 30.97 26.07
CA GLU A 160 12.88 31.01 27.53
C GLU A 160 14.28 31.27 28.11
N VAL A 161 15.31 30.55 27.63
CA VAL A 161 16.71 30.78 28.02
C VAL A 161 17.16 32.19 27.65
N LYS A 162 16.77 32.71 26.48
CA LYS A 162 17.08 34.09 26.06
C LYS A 162 16.35 35.13 26.92
N SER A 163 15.14 34.85 27.39
CA SER A 163 14.45 35.74 28.35
C SER A 163 15.04 35.68 29.76
N MET A 164 15.64 34.55 30.16
CA MET A 164 16.32 34.42 31.46
C MET A 164 17.64 35.21 31.56
N ASP A 165 18.26 35.56 30.43
CA ASP A 165 19.49 36.39 30.38
C ASP A 165 19.23 37.91 30.50
N HIS A 166 17.96 38.32 30.45
CA HIS A 166 17.54 39.70 30.72
C HIS A 166 16.60 39.73 31.94
N PRO A 167 17.16 39.72 33.18
CA PRO A 167 16.34 39.92 34.36
C PRO A 167 15.64 41.28 34.24
N ASP A 168 14.32 41.23 34.33
CA ASP A 168 13.46 42.40 34.30
C ASP A 168 14.00 43.45 35.26
N LEU A 169 14.47 44.59 34.73
CA LEU A 169 14.55 45.84 35.49
C LEU A 169 13.11 46.32 35.70
N HIS A 170 12.31 45.56 36.45
CA HIS A 170 11.11 46.08 37.07
C HIS A 170 11.59 47.12 38.08
N ASN A 171 11.45 48.39 37.71
CA ASN A 171 11.77 49.54 38.54
C ASN A 171 10.56 49.85 39.46
N PRO A 172 10.55 49.47 40.75
CA PRO A 172 9.55 49.94 41.70
C PRO A 172 9.88 51.38 42.13
N GLY A 173 9.84 52.31 41.17
CA GLY A 173 10.29 53.70 41.35
C GLY A 173 9.18 54.74 41.27
N ASN A 174 7.90 54.36 41.34
CA ASN A 174 6.80 55.31 41.34
C ASN A 174 5.78 54.99 42.43
N LEU A 175 6.11 55.43 43.64
CA LEU A 175 5.13 55.76 44.67
C LEU A 175 5.17 57.29 44.79
N GLY A 176 4.20 57.93 44.14
CA GLY A 176 3.83 59.32 44.42
C GLY A 176 3.16 59.46 45.77
#